data_AF-A0ABD1CRP2-F1
#
_entry.id   AF-A0ABD1CRP2-F1
#
_cell.length_a   1.000
_cell.length_b   1.000
_cell.length_c   1.000
_cell.angle_alpha   90.00
_cell.angle_beta   90.00
_cell.angle_gamma   90.00
#
_symmetry.space_group_name_H-M   'P 1'
#
loop_
_entity.id
_entity.type
_entity.pdbx_description
1 polymer ?
#
loop_
_entity_poly.entity_id
_entity_poly.type
_entity_poly.pdbx_seq_one_letter_code
_entity_poly.pdbx_strand_id
1 'polypeptide(L)'
;MVVDIELPDPTVLIKLHGMFMVIAWILCWSLGASVARYFKKTWVTERYFGGEAWFLYHRLYMFFTWLLTCCGFILIFIDLDGFYEHTHAIVGIITFVLCFLQPIFGAINPHHKAKKLFRLWHVLSGNVTYVLAITNMFLAVGLESAKLKTSLYGWLGGAVAFNVLIHATFLLLEHLSKKRGASLDPTKDASFSRWRKVTLSVQLIGLFAFTVVIAIQIWLA
;
A
#
# COMPACT_ATOMS: atom_id res chain seq x y z
N MET A 1 -36.43 28.85 3.65
CA MET A 1 -35.33 28.96 4.62
C MET A 1 -34.74 27.57 4.77
N VAL A 2 -33.76 27.24 3.93
CA VAL A 2 -32.98 26.02 4.07
C VAL A 2 -32.05 26.30 5.24
N VAL A 3 -32.25 25.59 6.35
CA VAL A 3 -31.28 25.61 7.44
C VAL A 3 -30.11 24.82 6.90
N ASP A 4 -29.03 25.49 6.53
CA ASP A 4 -27.76 24.84 6.24
C ASP A 4 -27.29 24.23 7.57
N ILE A 5 -27.61 22.95 7.77
CA ILE A 5 -27.12 22.18 8.92
C ILE A 5 -25.64 21.96 8.66
N GLU A 6 -24.82 22.87 9.17
CA GLU A 6 -23.38 22.74 9.12
C GLU A 6 -22.97 21.52 9.95
N LEU A 7 -22.43 20.48 9.28
CA LEU A 7 -21.96 19.29 9.97
C LEU A 7 -20.87 19.67 10.99
N PRO A 8 -20.76 18.97 12.13
CA PRO A 8 -19.67 19.21 13.08
C PRO A 8 -18.31 18.90 12.43
N ASP A 9 -17.26 19.54 12.93
CA ASP A 9 -15.89 19.29 12.44
C ASP A 9 -15.45 17.83 12.67
N PRO A 10 -14.63 17.26 11.76
CA PRO A 10 -14.15 15.90 11.92
C PRO A 10 -13.39 15.73 13.23
N THR A 11 -13.73 14.68 13.96
CA THR A 11 -13.06 14.36 15.21
C THR A 11 -11.59 13.99 14.96
N VAL A 12 -10.78 14.01 16.01
CA VAL A 12 -9.39 13.54 15.95
C VAL A 12 -9.32 12.08 15.49
N LEU A 13 -10.30 11.24 15.84
CA LEU A 13 -10.32 9.82 15.45
C LEU A 13 -10.53 9.65 13.94
N ILE A 14 -11.43 10.43 13.33
CA ILE A 14 -11.62 10.44 11.86
C ILE A 14 -10.34 10.88 11.15
N LYS A 15 -9.70 11.95 11.64
CA LYS A 15 -8.44 12.45 11.07
C LYS A 15 -7.33 11.40 11.16
N LEU A 16 -7.17 10.77 12.32
CA LEU A 16 -6.19 9.69 12.52
C LEU A 16 -6.49 8.47 11.67
N HIS A 17 -7.77 8.07 11.52
CA HIS A 17 -8.18 7.03 10.59
C HIS A 17 -7.68 7.33 9.17
N GLY A 18 -8.00 8.52 8.64
CA GLY A 18 -7.57 8.93 7.30
C GLY A 18 -6.04 8.93 7.14
N MET A 19 -5.31 9.49 8.11
CA MET A 19 -3.84 9.51 8.09
C MET A 19 -3.25 8.11 8.11
N PHE A 20 -3.77 7.20 8.94
CA PHE A 20 -3.31 5.81 8.99
C PHE A 20 -3.56 5.08 7.69
N MET A 21 -4.71 5.29 7.04
CA MET A 21 -4.99 4.70 5.73
C MET A 21 -3.98 5.18 4.68
N VAL A 22 -3.68 6.49 4.64
CA VAL A 22 -2.71 7.04 3.68
C VAL A 22 -1.31 6.47 3.91
N ILE A 23 -0.81 6.46 5.15
CA ILE A 23 0.52 5.89 5.46
C ILE A 23 0.56 4.39 5.11
N ALA A 24 -0.48 3.65 5.46
CA ALA A 24 -0.56 2.20 5.19
C ALA A 24 -0.48 1.91 3.70
N TRP A 25 -1.31 2.55 2.88
CA TRP A 25 -1.52 2.12 1.49
C TRP A 25 -0.70 2.91 0.47
N ILE A 26 -0.54 4.22 0.65
CA ILE A 26 0.27 5.03 -0.28
C ILE A 26 1.75 4.73 -0.07
N LEU A 27 2.21 4.67 1.18
CA LEU A 27 3.62 4.46 1.50
C LEU A 27 3.97 2.98 1.70
N CYS A 28 3.47 2.36 2.78
CA CYS A 28 3.95 1.03 3.19
C CYS A 28 3.62 -0.05 2.17
N TRP A 29 2.36 -0.15 1.71
CA TRP A 29 1.96 -1.19 0.77
C TRP A 29 2.72 -1.07 -0.56
N SER A 30 2.79 0.14 -1.13
CA SER A 30 3.49 0.41 -2.39
C SER A 30 4.95 -0.04 -2.36
N LEU A 31 5.68 0.30 -1.29
CA LEU A 31 7.07 -0.12 -1.12
C LEU A 31 7.19 -1.63 -0.93
N GLY A 32 6.36 -2.23 -0.08
CA GLY A 32 6.36 -3.67 0.16
C GLY A 32 6.03 -4.49 -1.09
N ALA A 33 5.11 -3.99 -1.93
CA ALA A 33 4.74 -4.61 -3.20
C ALA A 33 5.86 -4.49 -4.24
N SER A 34 6.50 -3.32 -4.36
CA SER A 34 7.69 -3.12 -5.20
C SER A 34 8.82 -4.09 -4.84
N VAL A 35 9.15 -4.18 -3.55
CA VAL A 35 10.20 -5.08 -3.06
C VAL A 35 9.88 -6.54 -3.39
N ALA A 36 8.68 -7.01 -3.08
CA ALA A 36 8.28 -8.39 -3.38
C ALA A 36 8.26 -8.70 -4.88
N ARG A 37 8.01 -7.73 -5.75
CA ARG A 37 7.92 -7.94 -7.19
C ARG A 37 9.29 -7.91 -7.88
N TYR A 38 10.14 -6.95 -7.56
CA TYR A 38 11.32 -6.63 -8.38
C TYR A 38 12.68 -6.94 -7.71
N PHE A 39 12.70 -7.26 -6.41
CA PHE A 39 13.95 -7.37 -5.63
C PHE A 39 14.33 -8.79 -5.24
N LYS A 40 13.59 -9.82 -5.68
CA LYS A 40 13.96 -11.23 -5.41
C LYS A 40 15.34 -11.65 -5.92
N LYS A 41 15.87 -10.94 -6.92
CA LYS A 41 17.20 -11.17 -7.52
C LYS A 41 18.14 -9.99 -7.28
N THR A 42 17.87 -9.22 -6.24
CA THR A 42 18.64 -8.06 -5.79
C THR A 42 18.99 -8.32 -4.33
N TRP A 43 20.20 -7.94 -3.92
CA TRP A 43 20.75 -8.26 -2.59
C TRP A 43 20.91 -9.78 -2.36
N VAL A 44 21.37 -10.51 -3.37
CA VAL A 44 21.42 -11.99 -3.31
C VAL A 44 22.40 -12.53 -2.27
N THR A 45 23.38 -11.73 -1.86
CA THR A 45 24.34 -12.05 -0.78
C THR A 45 23.89 -11.56 0.59
N GLU A 46 22.88 -10.70 0.67
CA GLU A 46 22.44 -10.11 1.94
C GLU A 46 21.33 -10.97 2.54
N ARG A 47 21.59 -11.46 3.76
CA ARG A 47 20.63 -12.25 4.53
C ARG A 47 20.54 -11.69 5.93
N TYR A 48 19.31 -11.59 6.42
CA TYR A 48 19.01 -11.10 7.77
C TYR A 48 18.18 -12.16 8.48
N PHE A 49 18.57 -12.53 9.70
CA PHE A 49 17.90 -13.57 10.49
C PHE A 49 17.68 -14.89 9.70
N GLY A 50 18.64 -15.25 8.83
CA GLY A 50 18.59 -16.46 7.98
C GLY A 50 17.69 -16.33 6.72
N GLY A 51 16.91 -15.27 6.59
CA GLY A 51 16.05 -14.98 5.44
C GLY A 51 16.70 -14.10 4.37
N GLU A 52 16.19 -14.15 3.15
CA GLU A 52 16.60 -13.25 2.06
C GLU A 52 16.17 -11.81 2.37
N ALA A 53 17.03 -10.82 2.09
CA ALA A 53 16.78 -9.41 2.45
C ALA A 53 15.45 -8.86 1.90
N TRP A 54 15.12 -9.15 0.64
CA TRP A 54 13.86 -8.69 0.04
C TRP A 54 12.62 -9.22 0.78
N PHE A 55 12.69 -10.44 1.34
CA PHE A 55 11.57 -11.05 2.03
C PHE A 55 11.35 -10.41 3.40
N LEU A 56 12.44 -10.08 4.10
CA LEU A 56 12.36 -9.31 5.35
C LEU A 56 11.74 -7.93 5.10
N TYR A 57 12.23 -7.18 4.12
CA TYR A 57 11.70 -5.85 3.80
C TYR A 57 10.23 -5.90 3.39
N HIS A 58 9.84 -6.86 2.53
CA HIS A 58 8.44 -7.07 2.17
C HIS A 58 7.57 -7.31 3.41
N ARG A 59 7.99 -8.23 4.30
CA ARG A 59 7.25 -8.53 5.53
C ARG A 59 7.12 -7.32 6.44
N LEU A 60 8.18 -6.52 6.58
CA LEU A 60 8.18 -5.33 7.41
C LEU A 60 7.15 -4.30 6.90
N TYR A 61 7.18 -4.00 5.60
CA TYR A 61 6.22 -3.08 4.98
C TYR A 61 4.78 -3.59 5.03
N MET A 62 4.56 -4.89 4.78
CA MET A 62 3.23 -5.50 4.87
C MET A 62 2.70 -5.52 6.31
N PHE A 63 3.58 -5.75 7.29
CA PHE A 63 3.22 -5.68 8.71
C PHE A 63 2.74 -4.27 9.10
N PHE A 64 3.46 -3.22 8.71
CA PHE A 64 3.03 -1.85 8.98
C PHE A 64 1.74 -1.48 8.24
N THR A 65 1.57 -1.95 7.00
CA THR A 65 0.30 -1.78 6.26
C THR A 65 -0.85 -2.40 7.04
N TRP A 66 -0.69 -3.66 7.48
CA TRP A 66 -1.70 -4.39 8.23
C TRP A 66 -2.01 -3.73 9.58
N LEU A 67 -0.97 -3.35 10.34
CA LEU A 67 -1.09 -2.75 11.65
C LEU A 67 -1.83 -1.42 11.59
N LEU A 68 -1.40 -0.50 10.71
CA LEU A 68 -2.02 0.81 10.56
C LEU A 68 -3.46 0.70 10.04
N THR A 69 -3.73 -0.27 9.14
CA THR A 69 -5.11 -0.53 8.68
C THR A 69 -5.98 -1.02 9.83
N CYS A 70 -5.49 -1.93 10.69
CA CYS A 70 -6.23 -2.39 11.87
C CYS A 70 -6.49 -1.25 12.86
N CYS A 71 -5.47 -0.45 13.18
CA CYS A 71 -5.62 0.70 14.06
C CYS A 71 -6.65 1.70 13.49
N GLY A 72 -6.52 2.08 12.22
CA GLY A 72 -7.45 3.03 11.61
C GLY A 72 -8.88 2.48 11.54
N PHE A 73 -9.05 1.19 11.26
CA PHE A 73 -10.35 0.53 11.31
C PHE A 73 -10.95 0.59 12.71
N ILE A 74 -10.21 0.29 13.76
CA ILE A 74 -10.70 0.40 15.15
C ILE A 74 -11.10 1.83 15.49
N LEU A 75 -10.28 2.83 15.11
CA LEU A 75 -10.55 4.24 15.42
C LEU A 75 -11.89 4.73 14.83
N ILE A 76 -12.20 4.37 13.59
CA ILE A 76 -13.46 4.84 12.95
C ILE A 76 -14.69 4.18 13.57
N PHE A 77 -14.59 2.92 14.01
CA PHE A 77 -15.71 2.25 14.69
C PHE A 77 -15.95 2.80 16.11
N ILE A 78 -14.89 3.18 16.82
CA ILE A 78 -15.02 3.88 18.11
C ILE A 78 -15.70 5.23 17.92
N ASP A 79 -15.33 5.96 16.87
CA ASP A 79 -15.85 7.30 16.62
C ASP A 79 -17.33 7.32 16.21
N LEU A 80 -17.73 6.38 15.33
CA LEU A 80 -19.10 6.35 14.80
C LEU A 80 -20.13 5.77 15.78
N ASP A 81 -19.69 5.09 16.85
CA ASP A 81 -20.53 4.37 17.81
C ASP A 81 -21.61 3.48 17.13
N GLY A 82 -21.26 2.92 15.97
CA GLY A 82 -22.20 2.21 15.10
C GLY A 82 -21.69 2.03 13.68
N PHE A 83 -22.55 1.48 12.80
CA PHE A 83 -22.27 1.33 11.37
C PHE A 83 -23.33 2.04 10.54
N TYR A 84 -22.89 2.94 9.68
CA TYR A 84 -23.74 3.62 8.71
C TYR A 84 -23.42 3.10 7.32
N GLU A 85 -24.43 2.61 6.61
CA GLU A 85 -24.24 2.02 5.29
C GLU A 85 -24.06 3.11 4.22
N HIS A 86 -22.85 3.22 3.71
CA HIS A 86 -22.51 4.04 2.54
C HIS A 86 -21.32 3.41 1.80
N THR A 87 -21.13 3.79 0.54
CA THR A 87 -20.17 3.12 -0.37
C THR A 87 -18.75 3.03 0.21
N HIS A 88 -18.25 4.09 0.83
CA HIS A 88 -16.93 4.09 1.48
C HIS A 88 -16.84 3.07 2.63
N ALA A 89 -17.87 2.96 3.47
CA ALA A 89 -17.88 2.01 4.57
C ALA A 89 -17.88 0.56 4.07
N ILE A 90 -18.70 0.24 3.06
CA ILE A 90 -18.78 -1.12 2.48
C ILE A 90 -17.44 -1.50 1.83
N VAL A 91 -16.91 -0.64 0.95
CA VAL A 91 -15.63 -0.88 0.27
C VAL A 91 -14.49 -0.96 1.30
N GLY A 92 -14.51 -0.12 2.33
CA GLY A 92 -13.57 -0.14 3.45
C GLY A 92 -13.57 -1.45 4.21
N ILE A 93 -14.75 -2.00 4.55
CA ILE A 93 -14.86 -3.30 5.23
C ILE A 93 -14.33 -4.43 4.35
N ILE A 94 -14.71 -4.48 3.07
CA ILE A 94 -14.19 -5.51 2.14
C ILE A 94 -12.66 -5.41 2.05
N THR A 95 -12.13 -4.20 1.90
CA THR A 95 -10.68 -3.95 1.86
C THR A 95 -10.00 -4.40 3.15
N PHE A 96 -10.58 -4.09 4.31
CA PHE A 96 -10.07 -4.48 5.62
C PHE A 96 -10.03 -6.01 5.76
N VAL A 97 -11.12 -6.71 5.47
CA VAL A 97 -11.19 -8.18 5.59
C VAL A 97 -10.14 -8.82 4.68
N LEU A 98 -10.03 -8.37 3.42
CA LEU A 98 -9.02 -8.89 2.50
C LEU A 98 -7.59 -8.63 3.02
N CYS A 99 -7.31 -7.43 3.52
CA CYS A 99 -6.02 -7.06 4.11
C CYS A 99 -5.70 -7.92 5.35
N PHE A 100 -6.69 -8.10 6.23
CA PHE A 100 -6.55 -8.82 7.49
C PHE A 100 -6.20 -10.29 7.28
N LEU A 101 -6.79 -10.90 6.24
CA LEU A 101 -6.55 -12.30 5.87
C LEU A 101 -5.22 -12.52 5.13
N GLN A 102 -4.61 -11.49 4.53
CA GLN A 102 -3.34 -11.62 3.79
C GLN A 102 -2.22 -12.31 4.58
N PRO A 103 -1.86 -11.90 5.81
CA PRO A 103 -0.78 -12.55 6.55
C PRO A 103 -1.12 -14.00 6.93
N ILE A 104 -2.38 -14.31 7.21
CA ILE A 104 -2.83 -15.66 7.54
C ILE A 104 -2.59 -16.58 6.33
N PHE A 105 -3.09 -16.20 5.16
CA PHE A 105 -2.88 -16.98 3.94
C PHE A 105 -1.42 -16.97 3.46
N GLY A 106 -0.67 -15.90 3.72
CA GLY A 106 0.75 -15.79 3.42
C GLY A 106 1.63 -16.70 4.28
N ALA A 107 1.18 -17.04 5.49
CA ALA A 107 1.89 -17.94 6.40
C ALA A 107 1.64 -19.44 6.11
N ILE A 108 0.60 -19.78 5.36
CA ILE A 108 0.31 -21.16 4.99
C ILE A 108 1.43 -21.69 4.07
N ASN A 109 1.99 -22.85 4.43
CA ASN A 109 2.93 -23.60 3.59
C ASN A 109 2.21 -24.78 2.91
N PRO A 110 1.50 -24.55 1.79
CA PRO A 110 0.71 -25.59 1.14
C PRO A 110 1.60 -26.67 0.50
N HIS A 111 1.08 -27.90 0.41
CA HIS A 111 1.72 -29.00 -0.31
C HIS A 111 2.10 -28.60 -1.75
N HIS A 112 3.14 -29.24 -2.31
CA HIS A 112 3.75 -28.92 -3.60
C HIS A 112 2.77 -28.66 -4.75
N LYS A 113 1.67 -29.43 -4.83
CA LYS A 113 0.64 -29.28 -5.88
C LYS A 113 -0.14 -27.96 -5.78
N ALA A 114 -0.38 -27.45 -4.57
CA ALA A 114 -1.17 -26.24 -4.33
C ALA A 114 -0.31 -24.96 -4.22
N LYS A 115 1.00 -25.07 -4.04
CA LYS A 115 1.91 -23.92 -3.83
C LYS A 115 1.84 -22.84 -4.90
N LYS A 116 1.72 -23.22 -6.19
CA LYS A 116 1.58 -22.25 -7.29
C LYS A 116 0.26 -21.50 -7.22
N LEU A 117 -0.83 -22.21 -6.90
CA LEU A 117 -2.18 -21.65 -6.78
C LEU A 117 -2.27 -20.68 -5.59
N PHE A 118 -1.77 -21.08 -4.41
CA PHE A 118 -1.71 -20.19 -3.24
C PHE A 118 -0.87 -18.94 -3.50
N ARG A 119 0.27 -19.08 -4.17
CA ARG A 119 1.08 -17.91 -4.56
C ARG A 119 0.34 -17.00 -5.53
N LEU A 120 -0.39 -17.56 -6.50
CA LEU A 120 -1.20 -16.78 -7.43
C LEU A 120 -2.31 -16.04 -6.68
N TRP A 121 -3.06 -16.72 -5.82
CA TRP A 121 -4.09 -16.11 -4.98
C TRP A 121 -3.54 -15.00 -4.11
N HIS A 122 -2.42 -15.22 -3.41
CA HIS A 122 -1.81 -14.19 -2.57
C HIS A 122 -1.41 -12.95 -3.38
N VAL A 123 -0.82 -13.13 -4.56
CA VAL A 123 -0.45 -12.00 -5.44
C VAL A 123 -1.70 -11.31 -5.97
N LEU A 124 -2.69 -12.03 -6.49
CA LEU A 124 -3.90 -11.43 -7.07
C LEU A 124 -4.71 -10.70 -6.00
N SER A 125 -5.02 -11.35 -4.89
CA SER A 125 -5.77 -10.76 -3.79
C SER A 125 -5.06 -9.53 -3.22
N GLY A 126 -3.72 -9.55 -3.09
CA GLY A 126 -2.96 -8.38 -2.65
C GLY A 126 -3.14 -7.17 -3.58
N ASN A 127 -3.09 -7.38 -4.90
CA ASN A 127 -3.32 -6.28 -5.86
C ASN A 127 -4.77 -5.80 -5.88
N VAL A 128 -5.75 -6.70 -5.79
CA VAL A 128 -7.17 -6.34 -5.70
C VAL A 128 -7.43 -5.51 -4.45
N THR A 129 -6.87 -5.91 -3.31
CA THR A 129 -6.99 -5.18 -2.04
C THR A 129 -6.44 -3.76 -2.16
N TYR A 130 -5.30 -3.58 -2.85
CA TYR A 130 -4.75 -2.24 -3.08
C TYR A 130 -5.64 -1.37 -3.97
N VAL A 131 -6.18 -1.92 -5.07
CA VAL A 131 -7.11 -1.16 -5.92
C VAL A 131 -8.32 -0.72 -5.11
N LEU A 132 -8.90 -1.62 -4.31
CA LEU A 132 -10.02 -1.29 -3.42
C LEU A 132 -9.63 -0.21 -2.40
N ALA A 133 -8.43 -0.29 -1.80
CA ALA A 133 -7.96 0.72 -0.85
C ALA A 133 -7.81 2.11 -1.49
N ILE A 134 -7.22 2.19 -2.68
CA ILE A 134 -7.09 3.46 -3.43
C ILE A 134 -8.46 4.00 -3.81
N THR A 135 -9.35 3.16 -4.35
CA THR A 135 -10.74 3.54 -4.63
C THR A 135 -11.43 4.05 -3.37
N ASN A 136 -11.24 3.37 -2.23
CA ASN A 136 -11.86 3.77 -0.98
C ASN A 136 -11.37 5.13 -0.47
N MET A 137 -10.09 5.46 -0.68
CA MET A 137 -9.56 6.80 -0.38
C MET A 137 -10.21 7.88 -1.25
N PHE A 138 -10.40 7.62 -2.55
CA PHE A 138 -11.12 8.55 -3.42
C PHE A 138 -12.57 8.74 -3.01
N LEU A 139 -13.25 7.66 -2.59
CA LEU A 139 -14.60 7.75 -2.02
C LEU A 139 -14.61 8.60 -0.75
N ALA A 140 -13.58 8.51 0.10
CA ALA A 140 -13.48 9.29 1.33
C ALA A 140 -13.40 10.79 1.09
N VAL A 141 -12.69 11.24 0.03
CA VAL A 141 -12.61 12.67 -0.32
C VAL A 141 -13.98 13.23 -0.71
N GLY A 142 -14.89 12.40 -1.22
CA GLY A 142 -16.27 12.79 -1.53
C GLY A 142 -17.24 12.77 -0.34
N LEU A 143 -16.81 12.36 0.85
CA LEU A 143 -17.68 12.34 2.03
C LEU A 143 -17.72 13.71 2.70
N GLU A 144 -18.92 14.27 2.83
CA GLU A 144 -19.17 15.54 3.52
C GLU A 144 -18.74 15.48 5.00
N SER A 145 -18.96 14.34 5.66
CA SER A 145 -18.57 14.12 7.06
C SER A 145 -17.07 14.18 7.31
N ALA A 146 -16.25 13.93 6.29
CA ALA A 146 -14.80 13.99 6.41
C ALA A 146 -14.24 15.42 6.20
N LYS A 147 -15.06 16.35 5.69
CA LYS A 147 -14.72 17.75 5.36
C LYS A 147 -13.40 17.92 4.59
N LEU A 148 -13.04 16.92 3.78
CA LEU A 148 -11.78 16.90 3.05
C LEU A 148 -11.80 17.90 1.89
N LYS A 149 -10.70 18.64 1.72
CA LYS A 149 -10.55 19.59 0.60
C LYS A 149 -10.51 18.85 -0.74
N THR A 150 -11.20 19.37 -1.74
CA THR A 150 -11.24 18.82 -3.11
C THR A 150 -9.85 18.67 -3.74
N SER A 151 -8.86 19.47 -3.32
CA SER A 151 -7.46 19.33 -3.78
C SER A 151 -6.84 17.97 -3.44
N LEU A 152 -7.38 17.23 -2.47
CA LEU A 152 -6.93 15.87 -2.13
C LEU A 152 -7.14 14.87 -3.28
N TYR A 153 -8.12 15.07 -4.17
CA TYR A 153 -8.24 14.27 -5.40
C TYR A 153 -6.96 14.36 -6.24
N GLY A 154 -6.41 15.58 -6.39
CA GLY A 154 -5.18 15.83 -7.14
C GLY A 154 -3.96 15.21 -6.47
N TRP A 155 -3.84 15.32 -5.14
CA TRP A 155 -2.72 14.74 -4.40
C TRP A 155 -2.73 13.21 -4.40
N LEU A 156 -3.90 12.58 -4.19
CA LEU A 156 -4.05 11.13 -4.29
C LEU A 156 -3.80 10.65 -5.72
N GLY A 157 -4.37 11.32 -6.72
CA GLY A 157 -4.15 11.03 -8.14
C GLY A 157 -2.68 11.14 -8.52
N GLY A 158 -2.00 12.18 -8.05
CA GLY A 158 -0.55 12.38 -8.25
C GLY A 158 0.29 11.28 -7.60
N ALA A 159 -0.02 10.88 -6.37
CA ALA A 159 0.67 9.78 -5.69
C ALA A 159 0.51 8.45 -6.45
N VAL A 160 -0.71 8.16 -6.92
CA VAL A 160 -1.01 6.96 -7.72
C VAL A 160 -0.27 7.00 -9.06
N ALA A 161 -0.33 8.13 -9.78
CA ALA A 161 0.36 8.30 -11.06
C ALA A 161 1.88 8.15 -10.89
N PHE A 162 2.46 8.76 -9.87
CA PHE A 162 3.87 8.60 -9.52
C PHE A 162 4.23 7.13 -9.27
N ASN A 163 3.43 6.43 -8.46
CA ASN A 163 3.66 5.01 -8.18
C ASN A 163 3.58 4.15 -9.45
N VAL A 164 2.63 4.42 -10.35
CA VAL A 164 2.50 3.75 -11.65
C VAL A 164 3.73 3.98 -12.53
N LEU A 165 4.25 5.20 -12.61
CA LEU A 165 5.47 5.53 -13.37
C LEU A 165 6.70 4.80 -12.81
N ILE A 166 6.80 4.69 -11.48
CA ILE A 166 7.84 3.89 -10.83
C ILE A 166 7.71 2.41 -11.21
N HIS A 167 6.51 1.84 -11.16
CA HIS A 167 6.26 0.46 -11.57
C HIS A 167 6.60 0.22 -13.06
N ALA A 168 6.27 1.16 -13.94
CA ALA A 168 6.66 1.10 -15.36
C ALA A 168 8.18 1.10 -15.51
N THR A 169 8.89 1.93 -14.73
CA THR A 169 10.36 1.96 -14.70
C THR A 169 10.93 0.62 -14.24
N PHE A 170 10.39 0.01 -13.19
CA PHE A 170 10.82 -1.32 -12.74
C PHE A 170 10.59 -2.40 -13.80
N LEU A 171 9.45 -2.37 -14.50
CA LEU A 171 9.16 -3.30 -15.60
C LEU A 171 10.16 -3.14 -16.76
N LEU A 172 10.52 -1.91 -17.11
CA LEU A 172 11.56 -1.63 -18.09
C LEU A 172 12.91 -2.20 -17.65
N LEU A 173 13.34 -1.95 -16.41
CA LEU A 173 14.60 -2.49 -15.86
C LEU A 173 14.60 -4.02 -15.80
N GLU A 174 13.45 -4.64 -15.51
CA GLU A 174 13.29 -6.09 -15.55
C GLU A 174 13.43 -6.64 -16.97
N HIS A 175 12.79 -5.99 -17.95
CA HIS A 175 12.89 -6.36 -19.36
C HIS A 175 14.34 -6.26 -19.86
N LEU A 176 15.02 -5.15 -19.59
CA LEU A 176 16.43 -4.95 -19.93
C LEU A 176 17.35 -5.98 -19.25
N SER A 177 17.07 -6.32 -18.00
CA SER A 177 17.79 -7.36 -17.28
C SER A 177 17.60 -8.75 -17.91
N LYS A 178 16.41 -9.09 -18.40
CA LYS A 178 16.15 -10.36 -19.10
C LYS A 178 16.88 -10.39 -20.43
N LYS A 179 16.84 -9.30 -21.21
CA LYS A 179 17.54 -9.19 -22.50
C LYS A 179 19.06 -9.34 -22.38
N ARG A 180 19.66 -8.81 -21.30
CA ARG A 180 21.10 -8.92 -21.05
C ARG A 180 21.55 -10.33 -20.63
N GLY A 181 20.63 -11.19 -20.20
CA GLY A 181 20.94 -12.51 -19.65
C GLY A 181 21.27 -12.47 -18.15
N ALA A 182 21.10 -13.63 -17.51
CA ALA A 182 21.43 -13.82 -16.10
C ALA A 182 22.94 -14.06 -15.93
N SER A 183 23.50 -13.58 -14.82
CA SER A 183 24.84 -13.99 -14.42
C SER A 183 24.84 -15.46 -14.00
N LEU A 184 25.89 -16.20 -14.36
CA LEU A 184 26.12 -17.56 -13.88
C LEU A 184 26.66 -17.58 -12.44
N ASP A 185 27.16 -16.44 -11.95
CA ASP A 185 27.67 -16.30 -10.59
C ASP A 185 26.49 -16.12 -9.60
N PRO A 186 26.27 -17.08 -8.68
CA PRO A 186 25.17 -17.01 -7.73
C PRO A 186 25.33 -15.89 -6.69
N THR A 187 26.52 -15.31 -6.55
CA THR A 187 26.80 -14.21 -5.61
C THR A 187 26.52 -12.83 -6.22
N LYS A 188 26.18 -12.78 -7.52
CA LYS A 188 26.01 -11.53 -8.23
C LYS A 188 24.53 -11.17 -8.41
N ASP A 189 24.19 -9.96 -8.00
CA ASP A 189 22.87 -9.38 -8.27
C ASP A 189 22.53 -9.38 -9.77
N ALA A 190 21.24 -9.46 -10.10
CA ALA A 190 20.78 -9.35 -11.48
C ALA A 190 21.24 -8.05 -12.14
N SER A 191 21.45 -8.09 -13.46
CA SER A 191 21.74 -6.90 -14.27
C SER A 191 20.75 -5.76 -13.96
N PHE A 192 21.26 -4.53 -13.92
CA PHE A 192 20.49 -3.32 -13.55
C PHE A 192 19.99 -3.26 -12.10
N SER A 193 20.48 -4.12 -11.19
CA SER A 193 20.16 -4.06 -9.75
C SER A 193 20.43 -2.70 -9.12
N ARG A 194 21.55 -2.04 -9.47
CA ARG A 194 21.87 -0.68 -9.01
C ARG A 194 20.77 0.31 -9.37
N TRP A 195 20.27 0.25 -10.60
CA TRP A 195 19.16 1.10 -11.05
C TRP A 195 17.86 0.78 -10.32
N ARG A 196 17.57 -0.51 -10.04
CA ARG A 196 16.42 -0.87 -9.19
C ARG A 196 16.53 -0.25 -7.80
N LYS A 197 17.69 -0.35 -7.14
CA LYS A 197 17.92 0.26 -5.82
C LYS A 197 17.68 1.78 -5.85
N VAL A 198 18.20 2.48 -6.86
CA VAL A 198 17.95 3.92 -7.06
C VAL A 198 16.46 4.21 -7.28
N THR A 199 15.78 3.45 -8.14
CA THR A 199 14.32 3.63 -8.39
C THR A 199 13.51 3.42 -7.11
N LEU A 200 13.88 2.45 -6.26
CA LEU A 200 13.22 2.25 -4.96
C LEU A 200 13.47 3.42 -3.99
N SER A 201 14.68 3.98 -3.96
CA SER A 201 14.96 5.17 -3.16
C SER A 201 14.14 6.38 -3.61
N VAL A 202 14.02 6.58 -4.93
CA VAL A 202 13.16 7.62 -5.51
C VAL A 202 11.69 7.38 -5.14
N GLN A 203 11.23 6.13 -5.23
CA GLN A 203 9.88 5.74 -4.83
C GLN A 203 9.60 6.07 -3.36
N LEU A 204 10.52 5.71 -2.46
CA LEU A 204 10.42 5.99 -1.03
C LEU A 204 10.31 7.48 -0.76
N ILE A 205 11.22 8.29 -1.30
CA ILE A 205 11.23 9.75 -1.07
C ILE A 205 9.96 10.39 -1.63
N GLY A 206 9.57 10.03 -2.86
CA GLY A 206 8.37 10.59 -3.50
C GLY A 206 7.09 10.21 -2.76
N LEU A 207 6.89 8.93 -2.44
CA LEU A 207 5.70 8.49 -1.70
C LEU A 207 5.67 9.04 -0.28
N PHE A 208 6.82 9.21 0.37
CA PHE A 208 6.89 9.86 1.68
C PHE A 208 6.44 11.31 1.59
N ALA A 209 6.93 12.07 0.61
CA ALA A 209 6.50 13.46 0.39
C ALA A 209 4.99 13.58 0.12
N PHE A 210 4.44 12.75 -0.77
CA PHE A 210 2.99 12.69 -1.01
C PHE A 210 2.21 12.36 0.26
N THR A 211 2.67 11.35 1.02
CA THR A 211 2.04 10.92 2.27
C THR A 211 1.99 12.04 3.29
N VAL A 212 3.10 12.77 3.47
CA VAL A 212 3.17 13.92 4.41
C VAL A 212 2.21 15.01 3.99
N VAL A 213 2.20 15.41 2.71
CA VAL A 213 1.30 16.46 2.22
C VAL A 213 -0.15 16.08 2.40
N ILE A 214 -0.53 14.86 2.02
CA ILE A 214 -1.90 14.35 2.16
C ILE A 214 -2.30 14.30 3.64
N ALA A 215 -1.43 13.78 4.51
CA ALA A 215 -1.69 13.69 5.94
C ALA A 215 -1.88 15.06 6.59
N ILE A 216 -1.08 16.07 6.20
CA ILE A 216 -1.26 17.46 6.67
C ILE A 216 -2.61 18.01 6.22
N GLN A 217 -3.02 17.78 4.96
CA GLN A 217 -4.31 18.25 4.46
C GLN A 217 -5.49 17.58 5.19
N ILE A 218 -5.37 16.29 5.55
CA ILE A 218 -6.37 15.58 6.38
C ILE A 218 -6.40 16.17 7.79
N TRP A 219 -5.25 16.48 8.38
CA TRP A 219 -5.18 17.05 9.73
C TRP A 219 -5.82 18.44 9.83
N LEU A 220 -5.65 19.24 8.78
CA LEU A 220 -6.16 20.61 8.66
C LEU A 220 -7.59 20.71 8.11
N ALA A 221 -8.23 19.58 7.78
CA ALA A 221 -9.65 19.51 7.44
C ALA A 221 -10.50 19.65 8.70
#